data_AF-A0AAV4FD66-F1
#
_entry.id   AF-A0AAV4FD66-F1
#
_cell.length_a   1.000
_cell.length_b   1.000
_cell.length_c   1.000
_cell.angle_alpha   90.00
_cell.angle_beta   90.00
_cell.angle_gamma   90.00
#
_symmetry.space_group_name_H-M   'P 1'
#
loop_
_entity.id
_entity.type
_entity.pdbx_description
1 polymer ?
#
loop_
_entity_poly.entity_id
_entity_poly.type
_entity_poly.pdbx_seq_one_letter_code
_entity_poly.pdbx_strand_id
1 'polypeptide(L)' 'AGIQYLRQENVIHRDIKPGNIMRYVTEEGLSIYKLTDFGAARNLDDSESFESLCGTEEYLVSLSSSLVLTSQR' A
#
# COMPACT_ATOMS: atom_id res chain seq x y z
N ALA A 1 -5.45 10.23 8.74
CA ALA A 1 -5.88 9.21 9.71
C ALA A 1 -5.34 7.82 9.34
N GLY A 2 -5.95 7.06 8.40
CA GLY A 2 -5.53 5.68 8.11
C GLY A 2 -4.05 5.51 7.72
N ILE A 3 -3.58 6.23 6.70
CA ILE A 3 -2.18 6.18 6.26
C ILE A 3 -1.20 6.66 7.35
N GLN A 4 -1.59 7.70 8.08
CA GLN A 4 -0.79 8.22 9.19
C GLN A 4 -0.66 7.19 10.32
N TYR A 5 -1.72 6.43 10.61
CA TYR A 5 -1.69 5.33 11.56
C TYR A 5 -0.73 4.24 11.10
N LEU A 6 -0.82 3.80 9.84
CA LEU A 6 0.15 2.83 9.28
C LEU A 6 1.60 3.30 9.40
N ARG A 7 1.85 4.60 9.14
CA ARG A 7 3.17 5.21 9.30
C ARG A 7 3.68 5.16 10.73
N GLN A 8 2.81 5.34 11.73
CA GLN A 8 3.12 5.29 13.16
C GLN A 8 3.40 3.86 13.63
N GLU A 9 2.68 2.89 13.09
CA GLU A 9 2.86 1.45 13.36
C GLU A 9 4.00 0.83 12.52
N ASN A 10 4.76 1.63 11.77
CA ASN A 10 5.80 1.15 10.84
C ASN A 10 5.31 0.12 9.81
N VAL A 11 4.05 0.20 9.37
CA VAL A 11 3.45 -0.68 8.36
C VAL A 11 3.38 -0.01 6.99
N ILE A 12 3.78 -0.72 5.94
CA ILE A 12 3.53 -0.36 4.54
C ILE A 12 2.45 -1.30 3.98
N HIS A 13 1.38 -0.74 3.40
CA HIS A 13 0.27 -1.53 2.85
C HIS A 13 0.56 -2.16 1.47
N ARG A 14 1.36 -1.49 0.63
CA ARG A 14 1.80 -1.90 -0.73
C ARG A 14 0.71 -2.13 -1.81
N ASP A 15 -0.57 -2.21 -1.46
CA ASP A 15 -1.68 -2.32 -2.43
C ASP A 15 -2.85 -1.37 -2.12
N ILE A 16 -2.57 -0.06 -2.06
CA ILE A 16 -3.61 0.96 -1.83
C ILE A 16 -4.28 1.29 -3.17
N LYS A 17 -5.56 0.99 -3.27
CA LYS A 17 -6.43 1.23 -4.45
C LYS A 17 -7.89 1.37 -4.00
N PRO A 18 -8.79 1.90 -4.84
CA PRO A 18 -10.22 2.02 -4.50
C PRO A 18 -10.86 0.70 -4.04
N GLY A 19 -10.48 -0.43 -4.65
CA GLY A 19 -10.98 -1.76 -4.25
C GLY A 19 -10.63 -2.15 -2.80
N ASN A 20 -9.59 -1.55 -2.22
CA ASN A 20 -9.10 -1.82 -0.87
C ASN A 20 -9.49 -0.70 0.12
N ILE A 21 -10.47 0.14 -0.25
CA ILE A 21 -11.04 1.20 0.60
C ILE A 21 -12.52 0.88 0.82
N MET A 22 -12.83 0.34 1.99
CA MET A 22 -14.21 0.01 2.38
C MET A 22 -14.94 1.28 2.79
N ARG A 23 -16.19 1.42 2.33
CA ARG A 23 -17.10 2.49 2.72
C ARG A 23 -18.19 1.95 3.65
N TYR A 24 -18.35 2.60 4.79
CA TYR A 24 -19.46 2.43 5.70
C TYR A 24 -20.27 3.73 5.77
N VAL A 25 -21.60 3.64 5.77
CA VAL A 25 -22.48 4.81 5.93
C VAL A 25 -23.12 4.71 7.31
N THR A 26 -22.94 5.72 8.15
CA THR A 26 -23.55 5.77 9.48
C THR A 26 -25.05 5.99 9.41
N GLU A 27 -25.75 5.81 10.52
CA GLU A 27 -27.19 6.08 10.61
C GLU A 27 -27.53 7.55 10.30
N GLU A 28 -26.60 8.48 10.58
CA GLU A 28 -26.71 9.90 10.24
C GLU A 28 -26.33 10.21 8.78
N GLY A 29 -26.03 9.20 7.96
CA GLY A 29 -25.68 9.36 6.54
C GLY A 29 -24.22 9.74 6.28
N LEU A 30 -23.36 9.77 7.29
CA LEU A 30 -21.94 10.10 7.13
C LEU A 30 -21.18 8.92 6.54
N SER A 31 -20.29 9.18 5.58
CA SER A 31 -19.44 8.14 5.00
C SER A 31 -18.12 8.04 5.77
N ILE A 32 -17.84 6.86 6.31
CA ILE A 32 -16.58 6.48 6.93
C ILE A 32 -15.83 5.54 5.98
N TYR A 33 -14.55 5.83 5.75
CA TYR A 33 -13.68 5.02 4.90
C TYR A 33 -12.61 4.32 5.72
N LYS A 34 -12.36 3.04 5.43
CA LYS A 34 -11.36 2.21 6.10
C LYS A 34 -10.52 1.46 5.08
N LEU A 35 -9.22 1.37 5.32
CA LEU A 35 -8.31 0.53 4.52
C LEU A 35 -8.57 -0.94 4.86
N THR A 36 -8.45 -1.81 3.85
CA THR A 36 -8.57 -3.26 3.97
C THR A 36 -7.53 -3.95 3.08
N ASP A 37 -7.43 -5.27 3.17
CA ASP A 37 -6.57 -6.11 2.35
C ASP A 37 -5.06 -5.85 2.56
N PHE A 38 -4.61 -6.26 3.74
CA PHE A 38 -3.20 -6.22 4.14
C PHE A 38 -2.41 -7.45 3.65
N GLY A 39 -2.92 -8.22 2.68
CA GLY A 39 -2.25 -9.43 2.18
C GLY A 39 -0.87 -9.14 1.58
N ALA A 40 -0.69 -7.93 1.05
CA ALA A 40 0.59 -7.41 0.59
C ALA A 40 1.32 -6.54 1.62
N ALA A 41 0.81 -6.34 2.85
CA ALA A 41 1.44 -5.41 3.79
C ALA A 41 2.75 -5.97 4.42
N ARG A 42 3.63 -5.09 4.90
CA ARG A 42 4.86 -5.44 5.64
C ARG A 42 5.27 -4.38 6.66
N ASN A 43 6.08 -4.78 7.62
CA ASN A 43 6.73 -3.85 8.57
C ASN A 43 8.00 -3.24 7.94
N LEU A 44 8.31 -1.99 8.29
CA LEU A 44 9.52 -1.29 7.85
C LEU A 44 10.81 -1.82 8.49
N ASP A 45 10.69 -2.52 9.63
CA ASP A 45 11.83 -3.05 10.38
C ASP A 45 12.31 -4.41 9.84
N ASP A 46 11.60 -4.99 8.88
CA ASP A 46 12.09 -6.14 8.12
C ASP A 46 13.31 -5.66 7.32
N SER A 47 14.52 -6.01 7.78
CA SER A 47 15.80 -5.64 7.16
C SER A 47 16.02 -6.20 5.75
N GLU A 48 14.98 -6.79 5.15
CA GLU A 48 14.98 -7.32 3.80
C GLU A 48 14.71 -6.20 2.79
N SER A 49 15.48 -6.19 1.71
CA SER A 49 15.21 -5.38 0.53
C SER A 49 13.80 -5.67 0.00
N PHE A 50 13.09 -4.61 -0.42
CA PHE A 50 11.77 -4.72 -1.06
C PHE A 50 11.92 -5.30 -2.49
N GLU A 51 12.26 -6.59 -2.62
CA GLU A 51 12.59 -7.22 -3.90
C GLU A 51 11.38 -7.80 -4.63
N SER A 52 10.23 -7.94 -3.95
CA SER A 52 9.00 -8.44 -4.55
C SER A 52 8.14 -7.30 -5.09
N LEU A 53 7.92 -7.27 -6.40
CA LEU A 53 6.88 -6.46 -7.01
C LEU A 53 5.51 -6.98 -6.53
N CYS A 54 4.77 -6.15 -5.82
CA CYS A 54 3.42 -6.45 -5.33
C CYS A 54 2.57 -5.18 -5.39
N GLY A 55 1.27 -5.35 -5.57
CA GLY A 55 0.34 -4.26 -5.80
C GLY A 55 -0.35 -4.40 -7.15
N THR A 56 -1.30 -3.51 -7.38
CA THR A 56 -2.14 -3.50 -8.59
C THR A 56 -1.52 -2.58 -9.64
N GLU A 57 -1.31 -3.11 -10.85
CA GLU A 57 -0.49 -2.50 -11.92
C GLU A 57 -0.85 -1.03 -12.19
N GLU A 58 -2.13 -0.70 -12.26
CA GLU A 58 -2.63 0.65 -12.55
C GLU A 58 -2.35 1.68 -11.44
N TYR A 59 -2.05 1.21 -10.24
CA TYR A 59 -1.75 2.02 -9.05
C TYR A 59 -0.27 1.96 -8.65
N LEU A 60 0.54 1.18 -9.37
CA LEU A 60 1.98 1.20 -9.22
C LEU A 60 2.53 2.44 -9.95
N VAL A 61 3.20 3.31 -9.20
CA VAL A 61 4.00 4.36 -9.81
C VAL A 61 5.22 3.70 -10.42
N SER A 62 5.28 3.68 -11.75
CA SER A 62 6.45 3.23 -12.49
C SER A 62 7.68 3.99 -11.99
N LEU A 63 8.59 3.30 -11.29
CA LEU A 63 9.97 3.75 -11.06
C LEU A 63 10.80 3.65 -12.37
N SER A 64 10.19 3.92 -13.53
CA SER A 64 10.86 4.02 -14.82
C SER A 64 11.65 5.31 -14.90
N SER A 65 12.72 5.39 -14.12
CA SER A 65 13.90 6.19 -14.50
C SER A 65 15.20 5.63 -13.95
N SER A 66 15.22 4.77 -12.92
CA SER A 66 16.51 4.41 -12.29
C SER A 66 16.77 2.95 -11.93
N LEU A 67 15.80 2.02 -11.95
CA LEU A 67 16.02 0.66 -11.45
C LEU A 67 16.00 -0.47 -12.50
N VAL A 68 15.64 -0.20 -13.76
CA VAL A 68 15.56 -1.23 -14.81
C VAL A 68 16.94 -1.61 -15.41
N LEU A 69 18.05 -1.00 -14.96
CA LEU A 69 19.38 -1.26 -15.55
C LEU A 69 20.34 -2.14 -14.73
N THR A 70 19.96 -2.71 -13.59
CA THR A 70 20.92 -3.50 -12.76
C THR A 70 20.69 -5.00 -12.73
N SER A 71 20.05 -5.59 -13.75
CA SER A 71 20.10 -7.04 -13.93
C SER A 71 20.24 -7.44 -15.40
N GLN A 72 21.36 -7.00 -15.98
CA GLN A 72 22.10 -7.79 -16.97
C GLN A 72 23.59 -7.63 -16.68
N ARG A 73 24.11 -8.50 -15.81
CA ARG A 73 25.45 -9.09 -15.87
C ARG A 73 25.53 -10.27 -14.92
#